data_AF-A0A6P0X7X4-F1
#
_entry.id   AF-A0A6P0X7X4-F1
#
_cell.length_a   1.000
_cell.length_b   1.000
_cell.length_c   1.000
_cell.angle_alpha   90.00
_cell.angle_beta   90.00
_cell.angle_gamma   90.00
#
_symmetry.space_group_name_H-M   'P 1'
#
loop_
_entity.id
_entity.type
_entity.pdbx_description
1 polymer ?
#
loop_
_entity_poly.entity_id
_entity_poly.type
_entity_poly.pdbx_seq_one_letter_code
_entity_poly.pdbx_strand_id
1 'polypeptide(L)'
;MFDNVCKFLAEQFSLDFTRWLLGKPITLTQLSPTELSLEPIRADSLILLQSENMVLHLEFQTQPKPDIPFRMMDYRLRVYRRFPQKQMRQVVIYLCQSDSPLV
;
A
#
# COMPACT_ATOMS: atom_id res chain seq x y z
N MET A 1 -15.64 -3.22 -4.72
CA MET A 1 -15.53 -3.90 -3.42
C MET A 1 -14.57 -5.09 -3.57
N PHE A 2 -13.32 -4.79 -3.94
CA PHE A 2 -12.20 -5.72 -4.08
C PHE A 2 -10.99 -5.14 -3.35
N ASP A 3 -10.81 -3.83 -3.54
CA ASP A 3 -10.06 -2.92 -2.68
C ASP A 3 -10.11 -3.22 -1.18
N ASN A 4 -11.31 -3.36 -0.58
CA ASN A 4 -11.42 -3.67 0.86
C ASN A 4 -10.88 -5.06 1.23
N VAL A 5 -11.09 -6.06 0.37
CA VAL A 5 -10.58 -7.41 0.58
C VAL A 5 -9.07 -7.43 0.44
N CYS A 6 -8.52 -6.79 -0.59
CA CYS A 6 -7.08 -6.69 -0.80
C CYS A 6 -6.37 -5.96 0.35
N LYS A 7 -6.98 -4.89 0.88
CA LYS A 7 -6.50 -4.22 2.10
C LYS A 7 -6.45 -5.16 3.29
N PHE A 8 -7.57 -5.85 3.55
CA PHE A 8 -7.65 -6.84 4.62
C PHE A 8 -6.57 -7.91 4.47
N LEU A 9 -6.37 -8.45 3.26
CA LEU A 9 -5.35 -9.46 3.00
C LEU A 9 -3.94 -8.92 3.25
N ALA A 10 -3.62 -7.70 2.79
CA ALA A 10 -2.31 -7.10 3.00
C ALA A 10 -2.03 -6.78 4.48
N GLU A 11 -3.07 -6.44 5.26
CA GLU A 11 -2.98 -6.27 6.71
C GLU A 11 -2.78 -7.60 7.45
N GLN A 12 -3.63 -8.59 7.21
CA GLN A 12 -3.61 -9.86 7.94
C GLN A 12 -2.42 -10.75 7.55
N PHE A 13 -2.00 -10.70 6.28
CA PHE A 13 -0.93 -11.53 5.73
C PHE A 13 0.29 -10.70 5.34
N SER A 14 0.62 -9.68 6.15
CA SER A 14 1.72 -8.74 5.84
C SER A 14 3.08 -9.42 5.65
N LEU A 15 3.31 -10.55 6.33
CA LEU A 15 4.53 -11.36 6.16
C LEU A 15 4.64 -11.97 4.75
N ASP A 16 3.53 -12.47 4.22
CA ASP A 16 3.49 -13.09 2.88
C ASP A 16 3.58 -12.03 1.79
N PHE A 17 2.89 -10.90 1.97
CA PHE A 17 3.01 -9.75 1.06
C PHE A 17 4.43 -9.19 1.01
N THR A 18 5.11 -9.06 2.14
CA THR A 18 6.50 -8.56 2.16
C THR A 18 7.47 -9.58 1.58
N ARG A 19 7.28 -10.88 1.83
CA ARG A 19 8.06 -11.93 1.16
C ARG A 19 7.91 -11.83 -0.35
N TRP A 20 6.68 -11.67 -0.85
CA TRP A 20 6.39 -11.54 -2.28
C TRP A 20 6.98 -10.26 -2.89
N LEU A 21 6.72 -9.09 -2.29
CA LEU A 21 7.03 -7.80 -2.89
C LEU A 21 8.44 -7.28 -2.60
N LEU A 22 9.03 -7.70 -1.48
CA LEU A 22 10.33 -7.22 -0.99
C LEU A 22 11.39 -8.33 -0.97
N GLY A 23 11.02 -9.57 -1.29
CA GLY A 23 11.93 -10.73 -1.27
C GLY A 23 12.31 -11.21 0.13
N LYS A 24 11.77 -10.60 1.19
CA LYS A 24 12.06 -10.99 2.58
C LYS A 24 10.82 -10.81 3.47
N PRO A 25 10.59 -11.72 4.43
CA PRO A 25 9.49 -11.61 5.36
C PRO A 25 9.77 -10.48 6.36
N ILE A 26 8.88 -9.49 6.43
CA ILE A 26 8.94 -8.38 7.38
C ILE A 26 7.57 -8.25 8.03
N THR A 27 7.52 -8.31 9.35
CA THR A 27 6.29 -7.99 10.08
C THR A 27 6.04 -6.50 9.98
N LEU A 28 4.90 -6.13 9.40
CA LEU A 28 4.47 -4.75 9.30
C LEU A 28 3.18 -4.53 10.07
N THR A 29 3.02 -3.33 10.63
CA THR A 29 1.79 -2.85 11.25
C THR A 29 1.19 -1.73 10.42
N GLN A 30 -0.13 -1.52 10.52
CA GLN A 30 -0.80 -0.45 9.79
C GLN A 30 -0.31 0.92 10.28
N LEU A 31 0.07 1.79 9.34
CA LEU A 31 0.36 3.19 9.59
C LEU A 31 -0.91 3.99 9.30
N SER A 32 -1.48 4.61 10.34
CA SER A 32 -2.73 5.34 10.19
C SER A 32 -2.56 6.55 9.25
N PRO A 33 -3.47 6.77 8.28
CA PRO A 33 -3.44 7.96 7.42
C PRO A 33 -3.47 9.28 8.21
N THR A 34 -4.11 9.28 9.38
CA THR A 34 -4.16 10.44 10.29
C THR A 34 -2.76 10.83 10.78
N GLU A 35 -1.82 9.90 10.84
CA GLU A 35 -0.42 10.18 11.20
C GLU A 35 0.36 10.90 10.08
N LEU A 36 -0.21 11.04 8.88
CA LEU A 36 0.44 11.61 7.67
C LEU A 36 -0.16 12.94 7.16
N SER A 37 -1.10 13.57 7.87
CA SER A 37 -1.67 14.94 7.64
C SER A 37 -3.02 15.05 6.88
N LEU A 38 -3.51 16.30 6.80
CA LEU A 38 -4.86 16.82 7.14
C LEU A 38 -6.10 16.29 6.40
N GLU A 39 -5.98 15.87 5.15
CA GLU A 39 -7.03 15.11 4.46
C GLU A 39 -6.35 14.00 3.66
N PRO A 40 -6.68 12.72 3.91
CA PRO A 40 -6.24 11.66 3.01
C PRO A 40 -6.80 11.96 1.62
N ILE A 41 -6.00 11.78 0.57
CA ILE A 41 -6.58 11.56 -0.76
C ILE A 41 -7.39 10.27 -0.59
N ARG A 42 -8.73 10.38 -0.49
CA ARG A 42 -9.60 9.24 -0.19
C ARG A 42 -9.47 8.22 -1.31
N ALA A 43 -8.59 7.25 -1.09
CA ALA A 43 -8.39 6.13 -1.97
C ALA A 43 -8.81 4.88 -1.21
N ASP A 44 -9.96 4.34 -1.59
CA ASP A 44 -10.53 3.12 -1.00
C ASP A 44 -9.61 1.90 -1.20
N SER A 45 -8.53 2.03 -1.96
CA SER A 45 -7.55 0.98 -2.27
C SER A 45 -6.14 1.21 -1.72
N LEU A 46 -5.90 2.31 -0.96
CA LEU A 46 -4.59 2.65 -0.38
C LEU A 46 -4.39 2.05 1.02
N ILE A 47 -3.25 1.42 1.23
CA ILE A 47 -2.82 0.90 2.53
C ILE A 47 -1.36 1.26 2.78
N LEU A 48 -1.09 1.69 4.02
CA LEU A 48 0.24 2.04 4.48
C LEU A 48 0.59 1.11 5.63
N LEU A 49 1.72 0.43 5.47
CA LEU A 49 2.25 -0.53 6.43
C LEU A 49 3.65 -0.05 6.84
N GLN A 50 4.05 -0.28 8.09
CA GLN A 50 5.35 0.15 8.59
C GLN A 50 6.03 -0.87 9.49
N SER A 51 7.35 -0.77 9.55
CA SER A 51 8.20 -1.34 10.60
C SER A 51 9.02 -0.22 11.24
N GLU A 52 10.00 -0.57 12.07
CA GLU A 52 10.96 0.36 12.66
C GLU A 52 11.69 1.20 11.59
N ASN A 53 12.16 0.57 10.51
CA ASN A 53 13.07 1.20 9.54
C ASN A 53 12.45 1.38 8.14
N MET A 54 11.20 0.97 7.92
CA MET A 54 10.57 1.16 6.61
C MET A 54 9.07 1.45 6.65
N VAL A 55 8.60 1.99 5.52
CA VAL A 55 7.19 2.13 5.19
C VAL A 55 6.95 1.46 3.84
N LEU A 56 5.94 0.59 3.79
CA LEU A 56 5.42 0.01 2.57
C LEU A 56 4.09 0.70 2.24
N HIS A 57 4.04 1.33 1.08
CA HIS A 57 2.82 1.91 0.53
C HIS A 57 2.33 1.01 -0.62
N LEU A 58 1.13 0.46 -0.44
CA LEU A 58 0.47 -0.37 -1.43
C LEU A 58 -0.81 0.28 -1.91
N GLU A 59 -1.06 0.19 -3.21
CA GLU A 59 -2.34 0.50 -3.80
C GLU A 59 -2.81 -0.62 -4.72
N PHE A 60 -4.09 -0.97 -4.63
CA PHE A 60 -4.74 -1.90 -5.55
C PHE A 60 -5.55 -1.13 -6.60
N GLN A 61 -5.43 -1.49 -7.87
CA GLN A 61 -6.21 -0.87 -8.95
C GLN A 61 -6.74 -1.95 -9.88
N THR A 62 -7.97 -1.80 -10.38
CA THR A 62 -8.50 -2.69 -11.44
C THR A 62 -8.23 -2.14 -12.84
N GLN A 63 -7.94 -0.84 -12.94
CA GLN A 63 -7.62 -0.15 -14.18
C GLN A 63 -6.52 0.89 -13.94
N PRO A 64 -5.65 1.17 -14.92
CA PRO A 64 -4.75 2.31 -14.88
C PRO A 64 -5.53 3.61 -14.72
N LYS A 65 -5.14 4.44 -13.74
CA LYS A 65 -5.68 5.80 -13.58
C LYS A 65 -4.55 6.82 -13.75
N PRO A 66 -4.77 7.92 -14.49
CA PRO A 66 -3.73 8.93 -14.75
C PRO A 66 -3.16 9.59 -13.49
N ASP A 67 -3.91 9.62 -12.40
CA ASP A 67 -3.53 10.28 -11.14
C ASP A 67 -2.61 9.41 -10.25
N ILE A 68 -2.46 8.11 -10.55
CA ILE A 68 -1.66 7.17 -9.74
C ILE A 68 -0.23 7.67 -9.54
N PRO A 69 0.54 8.06 -10.58
CA PRO A 69 1.92 8.50 -10.38
C PRO A 69 2.03 9.70 -9.44
N PHE A 70 1.11 10.66 -9.55
CA PHE A 70 1.08 11.83 -8.68
C PHE A 70 0.73 11.44 -7.24
N ARG A 71 -0.28 10.58 -7.04
CA ARG A 71 -0.66 10.08 -5.71
C ARG A 71 0.48 9.31 -5.05
N MET A 72 1.19 8.46 -5.79
CA MET A 72 2.39 7.79 -5.27
C MET A 72 3.45 8.82 -4.83
N MET A 73 3.72 9.84 -5.64
CA MET A 73 4.69 10.89 -5.27
C MET A 73 4.24 11.69 -4.02
N ASP A 74 2.97 12.05 -3.94
CA ASP A 74 2.43 12.81 -2.80
C ASP A 74 2.63 12.03 -1.49
N TYR A 75 2.24 10.75 -1.45
CA TYR A 75 2.46 9.91 -0.27
C TYR A 75 3.95 9.71 0.05
N ARG A 76 4.82 9.66 -0.97
CA ARG A 76 6.28 9.60 -0.76
C ARG A 76 6.79 10.79 0.02
N LEU A 77 6.35 11.98 -0.36
CA LEU A 77 6.73 13.23 0.30
C LEU A 77 6.13 13.34 1.70
N ARG A 78 4.86 12.96 1.89
CA ARG A 78 4.22 12.94 3.22
C ARG A 78 4.95 12.03 4.20
N VAL A 79 5.27 10.80 3.79
CA VAL A 79 6.02 9.85 4.62
C VAL A 79 7.43 10.36 4.91
N TYR A 80 8.14 10.92 3.92
CA TYR A 80 9.49 11.45 4.15
C TYR A 80 9.50 12.62 5.14
N ARG A 81 8.51 13.52 5.09
CA ARG A 81 8.37 14.62 6.05
C ARG A 81 8.19 14.13 7.49
N ARG A 82 7.45 13.04 7.68
CA ARG A 82 7.14 12.49 9.01
C ARG A 82 8.21 11.53 9.54
N PHE A 83 8.76 10.70 8.66
CA PHE A 83 9.68 9.61 8.98
C PHE A 83 10.90 9.65 8.04
N PRO A 84 11.74 10.69 8.09
CA PRO A 84 12.82 10.91 7.13
C PRO A 84 13.85 9.77 7.10
N GLN A 85 14.01 9.07 8.22
CA GLN A 85 14.96 7.96 8.37
C GLN A 85 14.41 6.62 7.85
N LYS A 86 13.10 6.50 7.62
CA LYS A 86 12.50 5.25 7.14
C LYS A 86 12.66 5.13 5.64
N GLN A 87 13.12 3.97 5.18
CA GLN A 87 13.07 3.64 3.77
C GLN A 87 11.61 3.48 3.34
N MET A 88 11.23 4.01 2.17
CA MET A 88 9.90 3.78 1.63
C MET A 88 9.95 2.89 0.40
N ARG A 89 9.09 1.89 0.35
CA ARG A 89 8.80 1.11 -0.85
C ARG A 89 7.36 1.33 -1.28
N GLN A 90 7.18 1.44 -2.59
CA GLN A 90 5.94 1.84 -3.22
C GLN A 90 5.59 0.85 -4.31
N VAL A 91 4.40 0.26 -4.23
CA VAL A 91 3.95 -0.74 -5.19
C VAL A 91 2.48 -0.49 -5.50
N VAL A 92 2.16 -0.53 -6.79
CA VAL A 92 0.78 -0.54 -7.28
C VAL A 92 0.52 -1.92 -7.87
N ILE A 93 -0.52 -2.59 -7.41
CA ILE A 93 -0.94 -3.91 -7.89
C ILE A 93 -2.17 -3.72 -8.77
N TYR A 94 -2.03 -4.08 -10.04
CA TYR A 94 -3.15 -4.09 -10.98
C TYR A 94 -3.83 -5.46 -10.95
N LEU A 95 -5.07 -5.48 -10.50
CA LEU A 95 -5.92 -6.66 -10.44
C LEU A 95 -6.59 -6.86 -11.79
N CYS A 96 -6.41 -8.05 -12.36
CA CYS A 96 -7.14 -8.48 -13.54
C CYS A 96 -8.31 -9.35 -13.12
N GLN A 97 -9.43 -9.22 -13.84
CA GLN A 97 -10.54 -10.14 -13.68
C GLN A 97 -10.09 -11.55 -14.10
N SER A 98 -10.49 -12.54 -13.32
CA SER A 98 -10.29 -13.95 -13.64
C SER A 98 -11.50 -14.45 -14.42
N ASP A 99 -11.25 -15.20 -15.51
CA ASP A 99 -12.27 -15.97 -16.23
C ASP A 99 -12.33 -17.42 -15.73
N SER A 100 -11.59 -17.74 -14.65
CA SER A 100 -11.55 -19.08 -14.07
C SER A 100 -12.92 -19.44 -13.49
N PRO A 101 -13.48 -20.62 -13.81
CA PRO A 101 -14.71 -21.08 -13.16
C PRO A 101 -14.48 -21.46 -11.69
N LEU A 102 -13.23 -21.49 -11.22
CA LEU A 102 -12.85 -21.86 -9.85
C LEU A 102 -12.76 -20.66 -8.89
N VAL A 103 -12.69 -19.43 -9.41
CA VAL A 103 -12.60 -18.17 -8.64
C VAL A 103 -13.24 -17.00 -9.37
#